data_AF-A0AA42YPG6-F1
#
_entry.id   AF-A0AA42YPG6-F1
#
_cell.length_a   1.000
_cell.length_b   1.000
_cell.length_c   1.000
_cell.angle_alpha   90.00
_cell.angle_beta   90.00
_cell.angle_gamma   90.00
#
_symmetry.space_group_name_H-M   'P 1'
#
loop_
_entity.id
_entity.type
_entity.pdbx_description
1 polymer ?
#
loop_
_entity_poly.entity_id
_entity_poly.type
_entity_poly.pdbx_seq_one_letter_code
_entity_poly.pdbx_strand_id
1 'polypeptide(L)'
;MDIDDIYNLIPDFMCTKGCRECCQNFGVPSRTRIEDERLTVFLKKNAMKPGKAHGNTCPHLNESGCTIYPVRPLICRLYGTSPSYRCKMEVAPLRLLHEDEEAEIFHFYQTYFF
;
A
#
# COMPACT_ATOMS: atom_id res chain seq x y z
N MET A 1 -18.83 -4.27 6.47
CA MET A 1 -17.76 -4.09 5.48
C MET A 1 -16.47 -4.53 6.14
N ASP A 2 -15.80 -5.53 5.57
CA ASP A 2 -14.42 -5.89 5.89
C ASP A 2 -13.47 -4.98 5.11
N ILE A 3 -12.23 -4.81 5.58
CA ILE A 3 -11.22 -4.03 4.85
C ILE A 3 -10.87 -4.69 3.51
N ASP A 4 -11.02 -6.01 3.42
CA ASP A 4 -10.85 -6.73 2.15
C ASP A 4 -11.93 -6.37 1.13
N ASP A 5 -13.15 -5.99 1.55
CA ASP A 5 -14.18 -5.48 0.64
C ASP A 5 -13.70 -4.21 -0.07
N ILE A 6 -13.01 -3.32 0.65
CA ILE A 6 -12.42 -2.09 0.08
C ILE A 6 -11.24 -2.43 -0.83
N TYR A 7 -10.38 -3.37 -0.43
CA TYR A 7 -9.24 -3.76 -1.26
C TYR A 7 -9.67 -4.37 -2.59
N ASN A 8 -10.79 -5.08 -2.62
CA ASN A 8 -11.35 -5.67 -3.85
C ASN A 8 -11.90 -4.62 -4.84
N LEU A 9 -12.07 -3.36 -4.42
CA LEU A 9 -12.44 -2.26 -5.33
C LEU A 9 -11.22 -1.74 -6.13
N ILE A 10 -10.00 -2.07 -5.69
CA ILE A 10 -8.76 -1.58 -6.32
C ILE A 10 -8.33 -2.53 -7.45
N PRO A 11 -7.99 -2.01 -8.64
CA PRO A 11 -7.45 -2.82 -9.73
C PRO A 11 -6.21 -3.63 -9.34
N ASP A 12 -6.08 -4.82 -9.90
CA ASP A 12 -4.89 -5.66 -9.73
C ASP A 12 -3.64 -4.97 -10.28
N PHE A 13 -2.66 -4.75 -9.41
CA PHE A 13 -1.39 -4.12 -9.77
C PHE A 13 -0.23 -4.71 -8.97
N MET A 14 0.85 -4.99 -9.70
CA MET A 14 2.11 -5.44 -9.13
C MET A 14 3.25 -4.49 -9.52
N CYS A 15 4.04 -4.13 -8.52
CA CYS A 15 5.31 -3.45 -8.73
C CYS A 15 6.25 -4.37 -9.50
N THR A 16 7.10 -3.80 -10.37
CA THR A 16 8.14 -4.55 -11.07
C THR A 16 9.13 -5.16 -10.07
N LYS A 17 9.76 -6.27 -10.45
CA LYS A 17 10.71 -6.99 -9.60
C LYS A 17 11.84 -6.05 -9.17
N GLY A 18 12.07 -5.94 -7.86
CA GLY A 18 13.09 -5.06 -7.29
C GLY A 18 12.74 -3.56 -7.35
N CYS A 19 11.49 -3.20 -7.63
CA CYS A 19 11.07 -1.80 -7.63
C CYS A 19 11.17 -1.18 -6.23
N ARG A 20 11.71 0.04 -6.18
CA ARG A 20 11.94 0.80 -4.95
C ARG A 20 11.47 2.26 -5.01
N GLU A 21 11.13 2.76 -6.21
CA GLU A 21 10.92 4.19 -6.48
C GLU A 21 9.91 4.89 -5.57
N CYS A 22 8.68 4.38 -5.49
CA CYS A 22 7.64 4.99 -4.66
C CYS A 22 8.02 4.88 -3.18
N CYS A 23 8.46 3.70 -2.73
CA CYS A 23 8.75 3.44 -1.32
C CYS A 23 9.98 4.21 -0.78
N GLN A 24 10.92 4.63 -1.63
CA GLN A 24 12.08 5.43 -1.21
C GLN A 24 11.71 6.87 -0.82
N ASN A 25 10.60 7.38 -1.33
CA ASN A 25 10.20 8.79 -1.23
C ASN A 25 8.81 8.97 -0.59
N PHE A 26 8.31 7.94 0.10
CA PHE A 26 6.93 7.88 0.59
C PHE A 26 6.81 7.95 2.12
N GLY A 27 7.85 7.55 2.85
CA GLY A 27 7.86 7.49 4.31
C GLY A 27 7.11 6.28 4.87
N VAL A 28 6.62 6.41 6.11
CA VAL A 28 5.80 5.38 6.76
C VAL A 28 4.34 5.58 6.32
N PRO A 29 3.68 4.58 5.71
CA PRO A 29 2.27 4.71 5.33
C PRO A 29 1.39 4.99 6.54
N SER A 30 0.43 5.92 6.38
CA SER A 30 -0.74 5.95 7.24
C SER A 30 -1.51 4.63 7.10
N ARG A 31 -2.04 4.15 8.22
CA ARG A 31 -2.73 2.86 8.32
C ARG A 31 -3.73 2.87 9.46
N THR A 32 -4.81 2.10 9.30
CA THR A 32 -5.80 1.90 10.37
C THR A 32 -5.29 0.92 11.43
N ARG A 33 -6.03 0.79 12.54
CA ARG A 33 -5.76 -0.22 13.57
C ARG A 33 -5.74 -1.64 12.99
N ILE A 34 -6.70 -1.97 12.12
CA ILE A 34 -6.82 -3.30 11.51
C ILE A 34 -5.61 -3.61 10.61
N GLU A 35 -5.13 -2.62 9.86
CA GLU A 35 -3.93 -2.78 9.02
C GLU A 35 -2.66 -2.93 9.86
N ASP A 36 -2.54 -2.17 10.96
CA ASP A 36 -1.41 -2.30 11.88
C ASP A 36 -1.36 -3.69 12.54
N GLU A 37 -2.53 -4.24 12.90
CA GLU A 37 -2.67 -5.61 13.42
C GLU A 37 -2.26 -6.64 12.37
N ARG A 38 -2.77 -6.54 11.14
CA ARG A 38 -2.40 -7.43 10.02
C ARG A 38 -0.90 -7.40 9.74
N LEU A 39 -0.31 -6.21 9.70
CA LEU A 39 1.12 -6.01 9.55
C LEU A 39 1.91 -6.66 10.70
N THR A 40 1.50 -6.43 11.94
CA THR A 40 2.16 -6.98 13.12
C THR A 40 2.13 -8.50 13.13
N VAL A 41 0.98 -9.11 12.80
CA VAL A 41 0.83 -10.56 12.67
C VAL A 41 1.75 -11.11 11.59
N PHE A 42 1.79 -10.45 10.41
CA PHE A 42 2.66 -10.86 9.31
C PHE A 42 4.14 -10.80 9.69
N LEU A 43 4.59 -9.71 10.32
CA LEU A 43 5.99 -9.56 10.74
C LEU A 43 6.37 -10.63 11.77
N LYS A 44 5.53 -10.86 12.78
CA LYS A 44 5.76 -11.91 13.79
C LYS A 44 5.83 -13.30 13.16
N LYS A 45 4.87 -13.64 12.29
CA LYS A 45 4.79 -14.95 11.61
C LYS A 45 6.03 -15.25 10.78
N ASN A 46 6.63 -14.23 10.18
CA ASN A 46 7.81 -14.38 9.32
C ASN A 46 9.14 -14.07 10.04
N ALA A 47 9.13 -13.85 11.36
CA ALA A 47 10.30 -13.42 12.14
C ALA A 47 11.00 -12.17 11.57
N MET A 48 10.22 -11.27 10.97
CA MET A 48 10.70 -10.05 10.33
C MET A 48 10.60 -8.85 11.27
N LYS A 49 11.48 -7.87 11.07
CA LYS A 49 11.43 -6.57 11.73
C LYS A 49 11.47 -5.46 10.69
N PRO A 50 10.81 -4.31 10.92
CA PRO A 50 11.02 -3.14 10.08
C PRO A 50 12.49 -2.72 10.13
N GLY A 51 12.99 -2.21 9.01
CA GLY A 51 14.27 -1.52 8.96
C GLY A 51 14.24 -0.19 9.72
N LYS A 52 15.37 0.50 9.75
CA LYS A 52 15.45 1.83 10.34
C LYS A 52 14.78 2.84 9.40
N ALA A 53 13.89 3.67 9.94
CA ALA A 53 13.36 4.81 9.20
C ALA A 53 14.52 5.77 8.88
N HIS A 54 14.65 6.16 7.62
CA HIS A 54 15.68 7.08 7.16
C HIS A 54 15.09 8.06 6.15
N GLY A 55 15.06 9.35 6.51
CA GLY A 55 14.41 10.38 5.68
C GLY A 55 12.99 9.96 5.28
N ASN A 56 12.71 9.99 3.98
CA ASN A 56 11.43 9.60 3.40
C ASN A 56 11.40 8.15 2.92
N THR A 57 12.39 7.32 3.27
CA THR A 57 12.40 5.91 2.88
C THR A 57 11.54 5.08 3.83
N CYS A 58 10.59 4.35 3.25
CA CYS A 58 9.74 3.40 3.97
C CYS A 58 10.59 2.36 4.71
N PRO A 59 10.39 2.12 6.01
CA PRO A 59 11.19 1.18 6.78
C PRO A 59 10.98 -0.28 6.37
N HIS A 60 9.95 -0.57 5.57
CA HIS A 60 9.71 -1.90 5.02
C HIS A 60 10.35 -2.13 3.65
N LEU A 61 11.11 -1.16 3.14
CA LEU A 61 11.84 -1.28 1.88
C LEU A 61 13.22 -1.90 2.11
N ASN A 62 13.59 -2.90 1.31
CA ASN A 62 14.95 -3.40 1.21
C ASN A 62 15.43 -3.41 -0.25
N GLU A 63 16.55 -4.07 -0.54
CA GLU A 63 17.11 -4.19 -1.89
C GLU A 63 16.22 -5.00 -2.85
N SER A 64 15.43 -5.95 -2.35
CA SER A 64 14.52 -6.77 -3.16
C SER A 64 13.13 -6.16 -3.34
N GLY A 65 12.82 -5.06 -2.64
CA GLY A 65 11.56 -4.32 -2.75
C GLY A 65 10.84 -4.17 -1.41
N CYS A 66 9.52 -4.06 -1.45
CA CYS A 66 8.71 -3.93 -0.24
C CYS A 66 8.55 -5.30 0.45
N THR A 67 9.08 -5.41 1.66
CA THR A 67 9.10 -6.64 2.47
C THR A 67 7.73 -7.05 3.01
N ILE A 68 6.75 -6.13 3.01
CA ILE A 68 5.39 -6.35 3.50
C ILE A 68 4.36 -6.40 2.36
N TYR A 69 4.81 -6.65 1.12
CA TYR A 69 3.99 -6.58 -0.08
C TYR A 69 2.60 -7.26 0.03
N PRO A 70 2.47 -8.46 0.62
CA PRO A 70 1.17 -9.15 0.74
C PRO A 70 0.17 -8.46 1.67
N VAL A 71 0.67 -7.75 2.69
CA VAL A 71 -0.12 -7.09 3.73
C VAL A 71 0.00 -5.57 3.65
N ARG A 72 0.18 -5.04 2.43
CA ARG A 72 0.22 -3.59 2.20
C ARG A 72 -1.05 -2.91 2.70
N PRO A 73 -0.94 -1.76 3.38
CA PRO A 73 -2.10 -0.94 3.73
C PRO A 73 -2.72 -0.30 2.48
N LEU A 74 -3.92 0.25 2.62
CA LEU A 74 -4.72 0.84 1.53
C LEU A 74 -3.91 1.84 0.71
N ILE A 75 -3.26 2.79 1.39
CA ILE A 75 -2.47 3.83 0.72
C ILE A 75 -1.36 3.25 -0.16
N CYS A 76 -0.75 2.13 0.24
CA CYS A 76 0.26 1.44 -0.55
C CYS A 76 -0.31 0.63 -1.72
N ARG A 77 -1.60 0.28 -1.69
CA ARG A 77 -2.32 -0.41 -2.78
C ARG A 77 -2.80 0.57 -3.86
N LEU A 78 -3.03 1.83 -3.49
CA LEU A 78 -3.41 2.90 -4.43
C LEU A 78 -2.25 3.31 -5.36
N TYR A 79 -0.99 3.13 -4.92
CA TYR A 79 0.17 3.39 -5.77
C TYR A 79 0.16 2.50 -7.02
N GLY A 80 0.08 3.14 -8.18
CA GLY A 80 0.02 2.52 -9.50
C GLY A 80 -1.40 2.29 -10.01
N THR A 81 -2.42 2.38 -9.16
CA THR A 81 -3.82 2.04 -9.51
C THR A 81 -4.75 3.24 -9.53
N SER A 82 -4.40 4.31 -8.83
CA SER A 82 -5.24 5.50 -8.69
C SER A 82 -4.75 6.70 -9.52
N PRO A 83 -5.64 7.65 -9.87
CA PRO A 83 -5.28 8.88 -10.55
C PRO A 83 -4.33 9.75 -9.71
N SER A 84 -4.53 9.81 -8.39
CA SER A 84 -3.72 10.60 -7.46
C SER A 84 -2.42 9.93 -7.05
N TYR A 85 -2.32 8.60 -7.14
CA TYR A 85 -1.17 7.82 -6.70
C TYR A 85 -0.51 7.07 -7.87
N ARG A 86 -0.09 7.79 -8.91
CA ARG A 86 0.56 7.18 -10.10
C ARG A 86 1.89 6.51 -9.80
N CYS A 87 2.17 5.41 -10.51
CA CYS A 87 3.49 4.77 -10.47
C CYS A 87 4.56 5.69 -11.05
N LYS A 88 5.73 5.77 -10.40
CA LYS A 88 6.88 6.55 -10.90
C LYS A 88 7.66 5.85 -12.02
N MET A 89 7.45 4.55 -12.18
CA MET A 89 8.01 3.75 -13.28
C MET A 89 7.05 3.65 -14.47
N GLU A 90 5.97 4.45 -14.49
CA GLU A 90 4.97 4.47 -15.57
C GLU A 90 4.30 3.11 -15.84
N VAL A 91 4.28 2.24 -14.84
CA VAL A 91 3.54 0.97 -14.87
C VAL A 91 2.12 1.22 -14.37
N ALA A 92 1.13 0.68 -15.07
CA ALA A 92 -0.28 0.79 -14.71
C ALA A 92 -1.03 -0.54 -14.95
N PRO A 93 -2.13 -0.78 -14.22
CA PRO A 93 -3.08 -1.85 -14.57
C PRO A 93 -3.76 -1.57 -15.91
N LEU A 94 -4.48 -2.57 -16.44
CA LEU A 94 -5.30 -2.41 -17.66
C LEU A 94 -6.32 -1.27 -17.54
N ARG A 95 -6.85 -1.06 -16.33
CA ARG A 95 -7.80 -0.01 -15.99
C ARG A 95 -7.38 0.63 -14.69
N LEU A 96 -7.23 1.95 -14.70
CA LEU A 96 -7.03 2.74 -13.49
C LEU A 96 -8.37 3.06 -12.85
N LEU A 97 -8.34 3.37 -11.56
CA LEU A 97 -9.48 3.97 -10.89
C LEU A 97 -9.84 5.31 -11.55
N HIS A 98 -11.13 5.57 -11.64
CA HIS A 98 -11.68 6.90 -11.83
C HIS A 98 -11.61 7.69 -10.52
N GLU A 99 -11.66 9.02 -10.62
CA GLU A 99 -11.59 9.92 -9.45
C GLU A 99 -12.74 9.66 -8.47
N ASP A 100 -13.95 9.36 -8.98
CA ASP A 100 -15.11 9.02 -8.15
C ASP A 100 -14.94 7.68 -7.41
N GLU A 101 -14.31 6.67 -8.05
CA GLU A 101 -14.01 5.38 -7.42
C GLU A 101 -12.95 5.56 -6.31
N GLU A 102 -11.92 6.39 -6.55
CA GLU A 102 -10.93 6.74 -5.52
C GLU A 102 -11.60 7.43 -4.32
N ALA A 103 -12.47 8.41 -4.58
CA ALA A 103 -13.18 9.13 -3.53
C ALA A 103 -14.07 8.21 -2.71
N GLU A 104 -14.79 7.28 -3.35
CA GLU A 104 -15.63 6.29 -2.69
C GLU A 104 -14.79 5.32 -1.83
N ILE A 105 -13.66 4.84 -2.32
CA ILE A 105 -12.71 4.01 -1.55
C ILE A 105 -12.27 4.74 -0.28
N PHE A 106 -11.87 6.01 -0.39
CA PHE A 106 -11.49 6.79 0.79
C PHE A 106 -12.65 7.06 1.73
N HIS A 107 -13.85 7.31 1.20
CA HIS A 107 -15.06 7.49 2.00
C HIS A 107 -15.34 6.25 2.84
N PHE A 108 -15.39 5.07 2.23
CA PHE A 108 -15.59 3.81 2.96
C PHE A 108 -14.46 3.55 3.96
N TYR A 109 -13.21 3.80 3.57
CA TYR A 109 -12.07 3.58 4.45
C TYR A 109 -12.14 4.46 5.71
N GLN A 110 -12.53 5.72 5.56
CA GLN A 110 -12.74 6.62 6.69
C GLN A 110 -13.96 6.24 7.52
N THR A 111 -15.10 5.95 6.89
CA THR A 111 -16.36 5.67 7.61
C THR A 111 -16.33 4.37 8.42
N TYR A 112 -15.63 3.34 7.96
CA TYR A 112 -15.68 2.02 8.60
C TYR A 112 -14.47 1.67 9.49
N PHE A 113 -13.35 2.40 9.38
CA PHE A 113 -12.10 2.02 10.05
C PHE A 113 -11.42 3.12 10.89
N PHE A 114 -12.02 4.31 10.96
CA PHE A 114 -11.63 5.40 11.86
C PHE A 114 -12.81 5.81 12.73
#